data_AF-A0A1J1HE49-F1
#
_entry.id   AF-A0A1J1HE49-F1
#
_cell.length_a   1.000
_cell.length_b   1.000
_cell.length_c   1.000
_cell.angle_alpha   90.00
_cell.angle_beta   90.00
_cell.angle_gamma   90.00
#
_symmetry.space_group_name_H-M   'P 1'
#
loop_
_entity.id
_entity.type
_entity.pdbx_description
1 polymer ?
#
loop_
_entity_poly.entity_id
_entity_poly.type
_entity_poly.pdbx_seq_one_letter_code
_entity_poly.pdbx_strand_id
1 'polypeptide(L)'
;MNVFKFMYMPKFYLSIYNEYINAYRKKINRIPFYIRRTASDNLPVFLKYKNRKNLVITVIRKIKGNKEVLKKEIESICNSNVIEKPDCFMIKGNHKKKIKEYFKYIGY
;
A
#
# COMPACT_ATOMS: atom_id res chain seq x y z
N MET A 1 -5.90 25.62 12.98
CA MET A 1 -7.01 25.45 13.94
C MET A 1 -8.31 25.76 13.24
N ASN A 2 -9.25 24.81 13.19
CA ASN A 2 -10.65 25.12 12.89
C ASN A 2 -11.54 24.13 13.63
N VAL A 3 -11.56 24.28 14.96
CA VAL A 3 -12.22 23.37 15.92
C VAL A 3 -13.75 23.54 15.90
N PHE A 4 -14.26 24.62 15.29
CA PHE A 4 -15.67 24.99 15.32
C PHE A 4 -16.59 24.25 14.33
N LYS A 5 -16.07 23.49 13.35
CA LYS A 5 -16.92 22.70 12.44
C LYS A 5 -17.48 21.40 13.05
N PHE A 6 -16.96 20.97 14.20
CA PHE A 6 -17.39 19.72 14.85
C PHE A 6 -18.51 19.90 15.88
N MET A 7 -18.92 21.13 16.20
CA MET A 7 -19.82 21.40 17.33
C MET A 7 -21.30 21.05 17.05
N TYR A 8 -21.68 20.85 15.78
CA TYR A 8 -23.04 20.49 15.39
C TYR A 8 -23.06 19.44 14.26
N MET A 9 -22.51 18.25 14.51
CA MET A 9 -22.81 17.08 13.67
C MET A 9 -24.12 16.43 14.12
N PRO A 10 -25.16 16.35 13.28
CA PRO A 10 -26.36 15.59 13.62
C PRO A 10 -26.01 14.11 13.82
N LYS A 11 -26.63 13.46 14.81
CA LYS A 11 -26.37 12.05 15.19
C LYS A 11 -26.39 11.09 13.99
N PHE A 12 -27.22 11.36 12.98
CA PHE A 12 -27.30 10.61 11.73
C PHE A 12 -26.00 10.64 10.90
N TYR A 13 -25.35 11.80 10.78
CA TYR A 13 -24.08 11.89 10.04
C TYR A 13 -22.95 11.18 10.80
N LEU A 14 -23.01 11.17 12.15
CA LEU A 14 -22.07 10.41 12.98
C LEU A 14 -22.28 8.89 12.84
N SER A 15 -23.52 8.41 12.76
CA SER A 15 -23.81 6.98 12.58
C SER A 15 -23.32 6.48 11.22
N ILE A 16 -23.55 7.23 10.14
CA ILE A 16 -23.03 6.90 8.79
C ILE A 16 -21.50 6.87 8.80
N TYR A 17 -20.86 7.85 9.43
CA TYR A 17 -19.39 7.89 9.53
C TYR A 17 -18.83 6.67 10.27
N ASN A 18 -19.44 6.28 11.39
CA ASN A 18 -19.02 5.11 12.16
C ASN A 18 -19.22 3.81 11.37
N GLU A 19 -20.35 3.67 10.66
CA GLU A 19 -20.61 2.52 9.79
C GLU A 19 -19.56 2.42 8.67
N TYR A 20 -19.27 3.54 7.99
CA TYR A 20 -18.22 3.62 6.98
C TYR A 20 -16.86 3.19 7.51
N ILE A 21 -16.45 3.72 8.67
CA ILE A 21 -15.18 3.37 9.30
C ILE A 21 -15.12 1.89 9.69
N ASN A 22 -16.23 1.32 10.18
CA ASN A 22 -16.30 -0.09 10.54
C ASN A 22 -16.21 -1.00 9.31
N ALA A 23 -16.92 -0.67 8.22
CA ALA A 23 -16.82 -1.38 6.95
C ALA A 23 -15.39 -1.31 6.39
N TYR A 24 -14.76 -0.13 6.46
CA TYR A 24 -13.39 0.07 6.01
C TYR A 24 -12.38 -0.74 6.85
N ARG A 25 -12.50 -0.74 8.18
CA ARG A 25 -11.68 -1.58 9.06
C ARG A 25 -11.87 -3.06 8.79
N LYS A 26 -13.11 -3.51 8.60
CA LYS A 26 -13.41 -4.91 8.25
C LYS A 26 -12.78 -5.31 6.92
N LYS A 27 -12.78 -4.41 5.93
CA LYS A 27 -12.08 -4.61 4.65
C LYS A 27 -10.57 -4.75 4.85
N ILE A 28 -9.94 -3.83 5.60
CA ILE A 28 -8.49 -3.89 5.89
C ILE A 28 -8.12 -5.16 6.64
N ASN A 29 -8.89 -5.54 7.66
CA ASN A 29 -8.62 -6.73 8.48
C ASN A 29 -8.72 -8.04 7.68
N ARG A 30 -9.33 -8.02 6.48
CA ARG A 30 -9.37 -9.17 5.58
C ARG A 30 -8.13 -9.28 4.69
N ILE A 31 -7.33 -8.22 4.55
CA ILE A 31 -6.10 -8.25 3.76
C ILE A 31 -5.06 -9.07 4.54
N PRO A 32 -4.55 -10.18 3.98
CA PRO A 32 -3.74 -11.12 4.75
C PRO A 32 -2.27 -10.67 4.91
N PHE A 33 -1.93 -9.49 4.38
CA PHE A 33 -0.62 -8.86 4.50
C PHE A 33 -0.76 -7.41 4.95
N TYR A 34 0.33 -6.87 5.50
CA TYR A 34 0.44 -5.48 5.92
C TYR A 34 1.73 -4.83 5.45
N ILE A 35 1.64 -3.58 4.98
CA ILE A 35 2.77 -2.79 4.48
C ILE A 35 2.99 -1.60 5.42
N ARG A 36 4.12 -1.60 6.15
CA ARG A 36 4.47 -0.46 7.01
C ARG A 36 4.98 0.71 6.17
N ARG A 37 4.52 1.92 6.50
CA ARG A 37 5.08 3.16 5.94
C ARG A 37 6.52 3.42 6.44
N THR A 38 7.24 4.28 5.74
CA THR A 38 8.56 4.75 6.18
C THR A 38 8.43 5.68 7.38
N ALA A 39 9.56 6.03 8.02
CA ALA A 39 9.55 6.99 9.13
C ALA A 39 8.99 8.35 8.69
N SER A 40 9.21 8.74 7.43
CA SER A 40 8.65 9.94 6.80
C SER A 40 7.25 9.69 6.20
N ASP A 41 6.50 8.72 6.72
CA ASP A 41 5.13 8.37 6.32
C ASP A 41 4.91 8.07 4.82
N ASN A 42 5.94 7.60 4.11
CA ASN A 42 5.84 7.25 2.69
C ASN A 42 5.62 5.75 2.47
N LEU A 43 4.95 5.41 1.37
CA LEU A 43 4.88 4.02 0.89
C LEU A 43 6.29 3.49 0.55
N PRO A 44 6.66 2.29 1.02
CA PRO A 44 8.01 1.74 0.92
C PRO A 44 8.31 1.14 -0.48
N VAL A 45 8.04 1.91 -1.53
CA VAL A 45 8.24 1.54 -2.94
C VAL A 45 9.33 2.42 -3.55
N PHE A 46 10.45 1.80 -3.89
CA PHE A 46 11.68 2.46 -4.33
C PHE A 46 12.10 1.99 -5.71
N LEU A 47 12.93 2.79 -6.39
CA LEU A 47 13.64 2.38 -7.60
C LEU A 47 15.10 2.13 -7.24
N LYS A 48 15.64 1.04 -7.77
CA LYS A 48 17.06 0.70 -7.70
C LYS A 48 17.59 0.63 -9.12
N TYR A 49 18.62 1.43 -9.39
CA TYR A 49 19.31 1.43 -10.66
C TYR A 49 20.57 0.55 -10.56
N LYS A 50 20.82 -0.25 -11.60
CA LYS A 50 22.01 -1.10 -11.74
C LYS A 50 22.63 -0.89 -13.13
N ASN A 51 23.84 -1.42 -13.34
CA ASN A 51 24.55 -1.41 -14.62
C ASN A 51 24.61 -0.01 -15.24
N ARG A 52 25.22 0.95 -14.54
CA ARG A 52 25.31 2.36 -14.99
C ARG A 52 23.95 2.96 -15.39
N LYS A 53 22.89 2.63 -14.64
CA LYS A 53 21.49 3.08 -14.83
C LYS A 53 20.73 2.44 -15.99
N ASN A 54 21.32 1.49 -16.73
CA ASN A 54 20.62 0.78 -17.80
C ASN A 54 19.56 -0.20 -17.30
N LEU A 55 19.68 -0.66 -16.04
CA LEU A 55 18.71 -1.57 -15.44
C LEU A 55 17.97 -0.87 -14.30
N VAL A 56 16.64 -0.81 -14.40
CA VAL A 56 15.76 -0.30 -13.34
C VAL A 56 15.03 -1.47 -12.69
N ILE A 57 15.03 -1.49 -11.35
CA ILE A 57 14.33 -2.48 -10.55
C ILE A 57 13.45 -1.72 -9.56
N THR A 58 12.16 -2.06 -9.51
CA THR A 58 11.25 -1.59 -8.46
C THR A 58 11.37 -2.48 -7.25
N VAL A 59 11.53 -1.89 -6.07
CA VAL A 59 11.74 -2.60 -4.80
C VAL A 59 10.64 -2.20 -3.82
N ILE A 60 9.92 -3.20 -3.29
CA ILE A 60 8.90 -3.03 -2.25
C ILE A 60 9.47 -3.56 -0.93
N ARG A 61 9.47 -2.77 0.14
CA ARG A 61 9.99 -3.16 1.47
C ARG A 61 8.89 -3.17 2.52
N LYS A 62 9.25 -3.63 3.73
CA LYS A 62 8.41 -3.54 4.94
C LYS A 62 7.07 -4.29 4.84
N ILE A 63 7.08 -5.41 4.13
CA ILE A 63 5.94 -6.33 3.99
C ILE A 63 5.92 -7.29 5.19
N LYS A 64 4.74 -7.50 5.77
CA LYS A 64 4.47 -8.46 6.86
C LYS A 64 3.19 -9.26 6.54
N GLY A 65 3.01 -10.41 7.19
CA GLY A 65 1.87 -11.31 6.95
C GLY A 65 2.07 -12.21 5.73
N ASN A 66 0.99 -12.61 5.08
CA ASN A 66 0.99 -13.52 3.93
C ASN A 66 1.52 -12.82 2.66
N LYS A 67 2.82 -12.98 2.44
CA LYS A 67 3.55 -12.41 1.31
C LYS A 67 3.11 -12.97 -0.04
N GLU A 68 2.66 -14.22 -0.10
CA GLU A 68 2.32 -14.89 -1.35
C GLU A 68 1.12 -14.25 -2.06
N VAL A 69 0.13 -13.80 -1.28
CA VAL A 69 -1.05 -13.09 -1.81
C VAL A 69 -0.61 -11.77 -2.45
N LEU A 70 0.17 -10.96 -1.72
CA LEU A 70 0.71 -9.71 -2.27
C LEU A 70 1.57 -9.97 -3.50
N LYS A 71 2.37 -11.04 -3.50
CA LYS A 71 3.23 -11.40 -4.63
C LYS A 71 2.39 -11.61 -5.89
N LYS A 72 1.36 -12.47 -5.83
CA LYS A 72 0.45 -12.75 -6.95
C LYS A 72 -0.27 -11.50 -7.46
N GLU A 73 -0.71 -10.65 -6.55
CA GLU A 73 -1.35 -9.36 -6.90
C GLU A 73 -0.38 -8.44 -7.65
N ILE A 74 0.86 -8.29 -7.15
CA ILE A 74 1.87 -7.45 -7.80
C ILE A 74 2.30 -8.02 -9.15
N GLU A 75 2.41 -9.35 -9.28
CA GLU A 75 2.69 -10.01 -10.56
C GLU A 75 1.60 -9.69 -11.59
N SER A 76 0.33 -9.80 -11.20
CA SER A 76 -0.82 -9.45 -12.04
C SER A 76 -0.87 -7.96 -12.39
N ILE A 77 -0.59 -7.07 -11.43
CA ILE A 77 -0.59 -5.62 -11.67
C ILE A 77 0.56 -5.21 -12.59
N CYS A 78 1.76 -5.78 -12.40
CA CYS A 78 2.95 -5.37 -13.14
C CYS A 78 3.13 -6.14 -14.45
N ASN A 79 2.40 -7.23 -14.68
CA ASN A 79 2.66 -8.20 -15.76
C ASN A 79 4.14 -8.62 -15.79
N SER A 80 4.73 -8.81 -14.61
CA SER A 80 6.16 -9.03 -14.44
C SER A 80 6.40 -9.91 -13.22
N ASN A 81 7.37 -10.80 -13.31
CA ASN A 81 7.72 -11.73 -12.24
C ASN A 81 8.24 -10.98 -11.00
N VAL A 82 7.76 -11.36 -9.81
CA VAL A 82 8.19 -10.79 -8.54
C VAL A 82 9.21 -11.73 -7.90
N ILE A 83 10.44 -11.25 -7.75
CA ILE A 83 11.48 -11.96 -7.03
C ILE A 83 11.35 -11.63 -5.55
N GLU A 84 11.00 -12.63 -4.75
CA GLU A 84 10.98 -12.51 -3.30
C GLU A 84 12.41 -12.61 -2.71
N LYS A 85 12.71 -11.68 -1.82
CA LYS A 85 13.89 -11.67 -0.95
C LYS A 85 13.41 -11.56 0.51
N PRO A 86 14.27 -11.88 1.51
CA PRO A 86 13.85 -11.93 2.92
C PRO A 86 13.02 -10.71 3.39
N ASP A 87 13.47 -9.50 3.02
CA ASP A 87 12.85 -8.23 3.45
C ASP A 87 12.14 -7.44 2.36
N CYS A 88 12.15 -7.93 1.11
CA CYS A 88 11.65 -7.15 -0.02
C CYS A 88 11.20 -7.97 -1.21
N PHE A 89 10.35 -7.36 -2.02
CA PHE A 89 10.04 -7.81 -3.37
C PHE A 89 10.81 -6.98 -4.38
N MET A 90 11.35 -7.65 -5.39
CA MET A 90 12.08 -7.03 -6.49
C MET A 90 11.38 -7.34 -7.81
N ILE A 91 11.06 -6.28 -8.56
CA ILE A 91 10.36 -6.37 -9.84
C ILE A 91 11.22 -5.68 -10.90
N LYS A 92 11.52 -6.36 -12.00
CA LYS A 92 12.27 -5.76 -13.11
C LYS A 92 11.40 -4.71 -13.79
N GLY A 93 11.95 -3.51 -14.00
CA GLY A 93 11.24 -2.37 -14.62
C GLY A 93 10.85 -1.28 -13.63
N ASN A 94 10.36 -0.15 -14.17
CA ASN A 94 9.84 0.96 -13.39
C ASN A 94 8.32 0.84 -13.21
N HIS A 95 7.90 0.28 -12.08
CA HIS A 95 6.50 0.08 -11.71
C HIS A 95 6.09 0.92 -10.49
N LYS A 96 6.96 1.85 -10.04
CA LYS A 96 6.78 2.59 -8.78
C LYS A 96 5.43 3.31 -8.70
N LYS A 97 5.00 3.97 -9.79
CA LYS A 97 3.73 4.70 -9.83
C LYS A 97 2.54 3.74 -9.68
N LYS A 98 2.48 2.70 -10.53
CA LYS A 98 1.40 1.69 -10.55
C LYS A 98 1.23 1.00 -9.20
N ILE A 99 2.33 0.60 -8.57
CA ILE A 99 2.32 -0.07 -7.26
C ILE A 99 1.87 0.89 -6.14
N LYS A 100 2.30 2.16 -6.19
CA LYS A 100 1.84 3.16 -5.22
C LYS A 100 0.35 3.45 -5.36
N GLU A 101 -0.16 3.53 -6.58
CA GLU A 101 -1.60 3.72 -6.84
C GLU A 101 -2.41 2.53 -6.31
N TYR A 102 -1.93 1.31 -6.55
CA TYR A 102 -2.54 0.10 -5.99
C TYR A 102 -2.59 0.12 -4.46
N PHE A 103 -1.46 0.41 -3.80
CA PHE A 103 -1.39 0.47 -2.34
C PHE A 103 -2.36 1.50 -1.76
N LYS A 104 -2.44 2.70 -2.36
CA LYS A 104 -3.44 3.70 -1.96
C LYS A 104 -4.87 3.19 -2.14
N TYR A 105 -5.15 2.52 -3.24
CA TYR A 105 -6.49 1.98 -3.54
C TYR A 105 -6.96 0.95 -2.51
N ILE A 106 -6.06 0.08 -2.04
CA ILE A 106 -6.38 -0.93 -1.01
C ILE A 106 -6.28 -0.38 0.42
N GLY A 107 -5.89 0.89 0.61
CA GLY A 107 -5.93 1.58 1.89
C GLY A 107 -4.60 1.74 2.63
N TYR A 108 -3.45 1.58 1.93
CA TYR A 108 -2.10 1.76 2.48
C TYR A 108 -1.51 3.15 2.28
#